data_AF-A0A1I7I3I7-F1
#
_entry.id   AF-A0A1I7I3I7-F1
#
_cell.length_a   1.000
_cell.length_b   1.000
_cell.length_c   1.000
_cell.angle_alpha   90.00
_cell.angle_beta   90.00
_cell.angle_gamma   90.00
#
_symmetry.space_group_name_H-M   'P 1'
#
loop_
_entity.id
_entity.type
_entity.pdbx_description
1 polymer ?
#
loop_
_entity_poly.entity_id
_entity_poly.type
_entity_poly.pdbx_seq_one_letter_code
_entity_poly.pdbx_strand_id
1 'polypeptide(L)'
;MTNYFGYHQVIKHISGLNSVSTLKKWRLKIEQLTGHTFQEDRIRTGKRSYSKVFLFTADDIEKLQQIADTKGSLGLDKAILKAYAPSRASPLSINQKINRLTFQLKKLSQRVTDLAQQEQALAIRMEQLSEQIEDLEKSRKKKLFGK
;
A
#
# COMPACT_ATOMS: atom_id res chain seq x y z
N MET A 1 4.21 9.80 -3.41
CA MET A 1 5.66 9.95 -3.68
C MET A 1 6.40 9.29 -2.52
N THR A 2 7.21 8.27 -2.76
CA THR A 2 8.03 7.65 -1.72
C THR A 2 9.27 8.52 -1.48
N ASN A 3 9.40 9.04 -0.27
CA ASN A 3 10.57 9.82 0.12
C ASN A 3 11.70 8.86 0.49
N TYR A 4 12.86 9.09 -0.11
CA TYR A 4 14.08 8.33 0.14
C TYR A 4 15.06 9.15 0.97
N PHE A 5 15.69 8.49 1.94
CA PHE A 5 16.61 9.12 2.87
C PHE A 5 17.99 8.46 2.78
N GLY A 6 19.04 9.27 2.70
CA GLY A 6 20.42 8.80 2.79
C GLY A 6 20.85 8.58 4.24
N TYR A 7 21.99 7.92 4.45
CA TYR A 7 22.54 7.61 5.77
C TYR A 7 22.59 8.80 6.75
N HIS A 8 22.99 9.98 6.28
CA HIS A 8 23.07 11.19 7.14
C HIS A 8 21.70 11.74 7.53
N GLN A 9 20.68 11.58 6.69
CA GLN A 9 19.32 11.99 7.01
C GLN A 9 18.71 11.02 8.01
N VAL A 10 18.88 9.71 7.80
CA VAL A 10 18.38 8.67 8.70
C VAL A 10 18.90 8.84 10.14
N ILE A 11 20.19 9.17 10.31
CA ILE A 11 20.78 9.42 11.64
C ILE A 11 20.13 10.59 12.37
N LYS A 12 19.68 11.63 11.64
CA LYS A 12 18.99 12.77 12.26
C LYS A 12 17.59 12.40 12.75
N HIS A 13 16.97 11.39 12.12
CA HIS A 13 15.63 10.94 12.48
C HIS A 13 15.64 9.88 13.59
N ILE A 14 16.72 9.11 13.75
CA ILE A 14 16.77 8.01 14.73
C ILE A 14 17.39 8.46 16.04
N SER A 15 16.60 8.47 17.12
CA SER A 15 17.11 8.67 18.47
C SER A 15 17.90 7.44 18.93
N GLY A 16 19.19 7.63 19.27
CA GLY A 16 20.06 6.57 19.80
C GLY A 16 20.95 5.87 18.76
N LEU A 17 21.03 6.39 17.53
CA LEU A 17 21.96 5.93 16.50
C LEU A 17 22.81 7.09 15.95
N ASN A 18 23.93 7.38 16.62
CA ASN A 18 24.72 8.59 16.35
C ASN A 18 25.80 8.42 15.26
N SER A 19 25.90 7.26 14.60
CA SER A 19 27.00 6.98 13.66
C SER A 19 26.55 6.27 12.39
N VAL A 20 27.01 6.80 11.25
CA VAL A 20 26.85 6.19 9.91
C VAL A 20 27.47 4.80 9.87
N SER A 21 28.59 4.60 10.56
CA SER A 21 29.27 3.30 10.61
C SER A 21 28.41 2.25 11.31
N THR A 22 27.70 2.64 12.38
CA THR A 22 26.77 1.74 13.07
C THR A 22 25.56 1.41 12.19
N LEU A 23 24.99 2.40 11.51
CA LEU A 23 23.89 2.20 10.58
C LEU A 23 24.28 1.28 9.41
N LYS A 24 25.50 1.44 8.85
CA LYS A 24 26.03 0.54 7.81
C LYS A 24 26.16 -0.90 8.32
N LYS A 25 26.68 -1.09 9.52
CA LYS A 25 26.80 -2.43 10.15
C LYS A 25 25.43 -3.06 10.37
N TRP A 26 24.46 -2.30 10.88
CA TRP A 26 23.10 -2.78 11.09
C TRP A 26 22.44 -3.17 9.78
N ARG A 27 22.59 -2.34 8.76
CA ARG A 27 22.04 -2.60 7.43
C ARG A 27 22.59 -3.89 6.81
N LEU A 28 23.91 -4.14 6.91
CA LEU A 28 24.50 -5.42 6.47
C LEU A 28 23.96 -6.60 7.27
N LYS A 29 23.79 -6.43 8.58
CA LYS A 29 23.26 -7.46 9.47
C LYS A 29 21.78 -7.76 9.19
N ILE A 30 20.98 -6.74 8.83
CA ILE A 30 19.59 -6.88 8.39
C ILE A 30 19.55 -7.68 7.10
N GLU A 31 20.33 -7.30 6.07
CA GLU A 31 20.45 -8.04 4.80
C GLU A 31 20.79 -9.52 5.05
N GLN A 32 21.73 -9.80 5.95
CA GLN A 32 22.14 -11.17 6.29
C GLN A 32 21.06 -11.96 7.04
N LEU A 33 20.37 -11.34 8.00
CA LEU A 33 19.42 -12.04 8.87
C LEU A 33 18.02 -12.18 8.27
N THR A 34 17.58 -11.23 7.45
CA THR A 34 16.21 -11.18 6.93
C THR A 34 16.13 -11.35 5.42
N GLY A 35 17.26 -11.28 4.69
CA GLY A 35 17.28 -11.28 3.23
C GLY A 35 16.66 -10.03 2.61
N HIS A 36 16.39 -8.99 3.41
CA HIS A 36 15.83 -7.73 2.93
C HIS A 36 16.89 -6.93 2.17
N THR A 37 16.56 -6.48 0.95
CA THR A 37 17.45 -5.67 0.11
C THR A 37 17.07 -4.20 0.16
N PHE A 38 18.04 -3.35 0.54
CA PHE A 38 17.85 -1.89 0.51
C PHE A 38 18.04 -1.35 -0.90
N GLN A 39 17.40 -0.22 -1.20
CA GLN A 39 17.50 0.41 -2.51
C GLN A 39 18.90 1.01 -2.72
N GLU A 40 19.53 0.62 -3.83
CA GLU A 40 20.84 1.12 -4.27
C GLU A 40 20.70 2.35 -5.15
N ASP A 41 21.53 3.35 -4.89
CA ASP A 41 21.77 4.49 -5.77
C ASP A 41 23.28 4.68 -5.98
N ARG A 42 23.67 5.42 -7.02
CA ARG A 42 25.08 5.64 -7.38
C ARG A 42 25.37 7.13 -7.41
N ILE A 43 26.12 7.59 -6.42
CA ILE A 43 26.56 8.98 -6.36
C ILE A 43 27.95 9.09 -6.97
N ARG A 44 28.17 10.11 -7.79
CA ARG A 44 29.46 10.40 -8.40
C ARG A 44 30.39 11.00 -7.35
N THR A 45 31.42 10.25 -6.97
CA THR A 45 32.40 10.64 -5.93
C THR A 45 33.65 11.29 -6.53
N GLY A 46 33.86 11.17 -7.85
CA GLY A 46 34.98 11.80 -8.55
C GLY A 46 34.75 12.00 -10.04
N LYS A 47 35.81 12.40 -10.78
CA LYS A 47 35.71 12.69 -12.23
C LYS A 47 35.23 11.48 -13.06
N ARG A 48 35.59 10.24 -12.68
CA ARG A 48 35.16 9.00 -13.35
C ARG A 48 34.72 7.89 -12.37
N SER A 49 34.52 8.23 -11.10
CA SER A 49 34.28 7.24 -10.04
C SER A 49 32.90 7.44 -9.41
N TYR A 50 32.18 6.34 -9.23
CA TYR A 50 30.87 6.28 -8.59
C TYR A 50 30.97 5.44 -7.33
N SER A 51 30.32 5.88 -6.26
CA SER A 51 30.15 5.12 -5.03
C SER A 51 28.71 4.67 -4.89
N LYS A 52 28.52 3.41 -4.48
CA LYS A 52 27.21 2.88 -4.12
C LYS A 52 26.74 3.53 -2.82
N VAL A 53 25.56 4.10 -2.85
CA VAL A 53 24.87 4.68 -1.69
C VAL A 53 23.54 3.96 -1.54
N PHE A 54 23.07 3.85 -0.31
CA PHE A 54 21.84 3.14 0.00
C PHE A 54 20.82 4.13 0.50
N LEU A 55 19.61 3.96 -0.01
CA LEU A 55 18.46 4.77 0.29
C LEU A 55 17.52 3.98 1.19
N PHE A 56 17.00 4.67 2.19
CA PHE A 56 16.07 4.14 3.17
C PHE A 56 14.71 4.80 2.97
N THR A 57 13.63 4.04 3.12
CA THR A 57 12.27 4.57 3.09
C THR A 57 11.86 5.08 4.47
N ALA A 58 10.74 5.79 4.56
CA ALA A 58 10.15 6.17 5.86
C ALA A 58 9.85 4.93 6.73
N ASP A 59 9.39 3.85 6.10
CA ASP A 59 9.10 2.56 6.74
C ASP A 59 10.36 1.85 7.26
N ASP A 60 11.52 2.06 6.62
CA ASP A 60 12.82 1.61 7.14
C ASP A 60 13.26 2.41 8.35
N ILE A 61 13.04 3.73 8.36
CA ILE A 61 13.39 4.60 9.48
C ILE A 61 12.63 4.17 10.73
N GLU A 62 11.33 3.89 10.61
CA GLU A 62 10.51 3.39 11.72
C GLU A 62 11.03 2.05 12.26
N LYS A 63 11.36 1.09 11.38
CA LYS A 63 11.93 -0.20 11.80
C LYS A 63 13.30 -0.04 12.45
N LEU A 64 14.15 0.83 11.93
CA LEU A 64 15.46 1.11 12.50
C LEU A 64 15.35 1.79 13.87
N GLN A 65 14.35 2.66 14.08
CA GLN A 65 14.05 3.21 15.40
C GLN A 65 13.60 2.11 16.37
N GLN A 66 12.70 1.22 15.94
CA GLN A 66 12.29 0.08 16.76
C GLN A 66 13.49 -0.81 17.17
N ILE A 67 14.45 -1.03 16.27
CA ILE A 67 15.70 -1.73 16.60
C ILE A 67 16.50 -0.93 17.63
N ALA A 68 16.62 0.39 17.46
CA ALA A 68 17.35 1.25 18.39
C ALA A 68 16.79 1.21 19.81
N ASP A 69 15.48 1.13 19.96
CA ASP A 69 14.79 1.07 21.25
C ASP A 69 14.90 -0.34 21.89
N THR A 70 14.82 -1.38 21.06
CA THR A 70 14.75 -2.78 21.54
C THR A 70 16.12 -3.47 21.66
N LYS A 71 17.18 -2.94 21.03
CA LYS A 71 18.53 -3.54 21.08
C LYS A 71 19.07 -3.69 22.51
N GLY A 72 18.70 -2.78 23.41
CA GLY A 72 19.20 -2.76 24.79
C GLY A 72 18.65 -3.91 25.65
N SER A 73 17.45 -4.40 25.35
CA SER A 73 16.78 -5.46 26.13
C SER A 73 16.88 -6.85 25.48
N LEU A 74 16.78 -6.93 24.14
CA LEU A 74 16.68 -8.19 23.41
C LEU A 74 17.98 -8.60 22.70
N GLY A 75 18.94 -7.68 22.58
CA GLY A 75 20.11 -7.82 21.72
C GLY A 75 19.81 -7.53 20.24
N LEU A 76 20.85 -7.13 19.50
CA LEU A 76 20.72 -6.60 18.14
C LEU A 76 20.04 -7.57 17.16
N ASP A 77 20.47 -8.83 17.14
CA ASP A 77 19.98 -9.81 16.17
C ASP A 77 18.49 -10.12 16.38
N LYS A 78 18.04 -10.24 17.64
CA LYS A 78 16.62 -10.44 17.98
C LYS A 78 15.79 -9.18 17.72
N ALA A 79 16.34 -8.00 17.96
CA ALA A 79 15.70 -6.73 17.65
C ALA A 79 15.50 -6.56 16.13
N ILE A 80 16.52 -6.89 15.34
CA ILE A 80 16.45 -6.91 13.87
C ILE A 80 15.38 -7.88 13.40
N LEU A 81 15.40 -9.11 13.90
CA LEU A 81 14.36 -10.09 13.56
C LEU A 81 12.99 -9.62 14.01
N LYS A 82 12.84 -8.91 15.13
CA LYS A 82 11.53 -8.41 15.55
C LYS A 82 10.99 -7.31 14.63
N ALA A 83 11.84 -6.39 14.18
CA ALA A 83 11.46 -5.25 13.34
C ALA A 83 11.31 -5.61 11.85
N TYR A 84 12.19 -6.47 11.34
CA TYR A 84 12.25 -6.87 9.92
C TYR A 84 11.77 -8.30 9.66
N ALA A 85 11.41 -9.11 10.66
CA ALA A 85 10.81 -10.40 10.35
C ALA A 85 9.55 -10.19 9.50
N PRO A 86 9.37 -10.99 8.44
CA PRO A 86 8.07 -11.10 7.80
C PRO A 86 7.09 -11.50 8.90
N SER A 87 6.18 -10.59 9.22
CA SER A 87 5.26 -10.68 10.35
C SER A 87 4.82 -12.12 10.61
N ARG A 88 5.35 -12.72 11.68
CA ARG A 88 4.83 -13.97 12.24
C ARG A 88 3.41 -13.79 12.79
N ALA A 89 2.84 -12.58 12.78
CA ALA A 89 1.51 -12.27 13.26
C ALA A 89 0.39 -12.68 12.29
N SER A 90 0.71 -13.36 11.19
CA SER A 90 -0.30 -14.09 10.42
C SER A 90 0.17 -15.52 10.16
N PRO A 91 -0.58 -16.55 10.55
CA PRO A 91 -0.27 -17.95 10.22
C PRO A 91 -0.36 -18.25 8.71
N LEU A 92 -0.66 -17.23 7.89
CA LEU A 92 -0.84 -17.36 6.46
C LEU A 92 0.42 -16.92 5.74
N SER A 93 0.95 -17.82 4.89
CA SER A 93 2.03 -17.49 3.97
C SER A 93 1.63 -16.32 3.06
N ILE A 94 2.62 -15.61 2.51
CA ILE A 94 2.38 -14.50 1.58
C ILE A 94 1.47 -14.95 0.43
N ASN A 95 1.67 -16.15 -0.09
CA ASN A 95 0.81 -16.75 -1.12
C ASN A 95 -0.65 -16.95 -0.65
N GLN A 96 -0.87 -17.36 0.60
CA GLN A 96 -2.22 -17.48 1.15
C GLN A 96 -2.91 -16.12 1.32
N LYS A 97 -2.16 -15.06 1.66
CA LYS A 97 -2.69 -13.68 1.68
C LYS A 97 -3.06 -13.21 0.29
N ILE A 98 -2.16 -13.43 -0.69
CA ILE A 98 -2.41 -13.09 -2.09
C ILE A 98 -3.66 -13.83 -2.57
N ASN A 99 -3.77 -15.13 -2.35
CA ASN A 99 -4.94 -15.90 -2.76
C ASN A 99 -6.25 -15.40 -2.15
N ARG A 100 -6.23 -15.02 -0.86
CA ARG A 100 -7.39 -14.43 -0.19
C ARG A 100 -7.76 -13.07 -0.78
N LEU A 101 -6.78 -12.20 -1.00
CA LEU A 101 -7.00 -10.89 -1.61
C LEU A 101 -7.53 -11.04 -3.04
N THR A 102 -6.97 -11.95 -3.84
CA THR A 102 -7.45 -12.27 -5.19
C THR A 102 -8.90 -12.75 -5.16
N PHE A 103 -9.26 -13.62 -4.21
CA PHE A 103 -10.63 -14.09 -4.05
C PHE A 103 -11.60 -12.95 -3.67
N GLN A 104 -11.20 -12.09 -2.73
CA GLN A 104 -11.99 -10.92 -2.33
C GLN A 104 -12.16 -9.94 -3.48
N LEU A 105 -11.10 -9.68 -4.24
CA LEU A 105 -11.12 -8.79 -5.40
C LEU A 105 -12.03 -9.34 -6.51
N LYS A 106 -11.99 -10.65 -6.77
CA LYS A 106 -12.92 -11.30 -7.71
C LYS A 106 -14.38 -11.14 -7.27
N LYS A 107 -14.67 -11.36 -5.98
CA LYS A 107 -16.02 -11.19 -5.41
C LYS A 107 -16.49 -9.74 -5.51
N LEU A 108 -15.59 -8.78 -5.25
CA LEU A 108 -15.91 -7.35 -5.36
C LEU A 108 -16.17 -6.96 -6.82
N SER A 109 -15.34 -7.42 -7.75
CA SER A 109 -15.53 -7.20 -9.18
C SER A 109 -16.89 -7.72 -9.65
N GLN A 110 -17.29 -8.92 -9.21
CA GLN A 110 -18.61 -9.47 -9.55
C GLN A 110 -19.75 -8.61 -9.00
N ARG A 111 -19.63 -8.14 -7.76
CA ARG A 111 -20.65 -7.25 -7.18
C ARG A 111 -20.78 -5.94 -7.96
N VAL A 112 -19.65 -5.39 -8.41
CA VAL A 112 -19.66 -4.17 -9.24
C VAL A 112 -20.37 -4.42 -10.56
N THR A 113 -20.13 -5.57 -11.22
CA THR A 113 -20.83 -5.91 -12.48
C THR A 113 -22.32 -6.14 -12.26
N ASP A 114 -22.70 -6.82 -11.18
CA ASP A 114 -24.11 -7.09 -10.88
C ASP A 114 -24.86 -5.79 -10.56
N LEU A 115 -24.23 -4.87 -9.81
CA LEU A 115 -24.80 -3.54 -9.53
C LEU A 115 -24.96 -2.70 -10.80
N ALA A 116 -23.98 -2.72 -11.70
CA ALA A 116 -24.07 -1.99 -12.97
C ALA A 116 -25.23 -2.52 -13.85
N GLN A 117 -25.47 -3.83 -13.86
CA GLN A 117 -26.62 -4.42 -14.57
C GLN A 117 -27.96 -4.01 -13.93
N GLN A 118 -28.03 -3.98 -12.59
CA GLN A 118 -29.23 -3.52 -11.89
C GLN A 118 -29.53 -2.04 -12.17
N GLU A 119 -28.50 -1.20 -12.20
CA GLU A 119 -28.63 0.22 -12.54
C GLU A 119 -29.19 0.41 -13.95
N GLN A 120 -28.67 -0.33 -14.95
CA GLN A 120 -29.19 -0.29 -16.32
C GLN A 120 -30.64 -0.76 -16.41
N ALA A 121 -31.01 -1.84 -15.71
CA ALA A 121 -32.38 -2.34 -15.70
C ALA A 121 -33.35 -1.34 -15.05
N LEU A 122 -32.92 -0.65 -14.01
CA LEU A 122 -33.70 0.42 -13.37
C LEU A 122 -33.86 1.62 -14.30
N ALA A 123 -32.81 2.03 -15.02
CA ALA A 123 -32.89 3.12 -15.98
C ALA A 123 -33.94 2.86 -17.07
N ILE A 124 -33.94 1.64 -17.66
CA ILE A 124 -34.94 1.24 -18.66
C ILE A 124 -36.36 1.28 -18.08
N ARG A 125 -36.56 0.80 -16.84
CA ARG A 125 -37.87 0.87 -16.19
C ARG A 125 -38.33 2.30 -15.92
N MET A 126 -37.42 3.20 -15.56
CA MET A 126 -37.75 4.61 -15.36
C MET A 126 -38.16 5.28 -16.67
N GLU A 127 -37.51 4.94 -17.78
CA GLU A 127 -37.88 5.43 -19.11
C GLU A 127 -39.28 4.95 -19.50
N GLN A 128 -39.56 3.65 -19.37
CA GLN A 128 -40.89 3.07 -19.66
C GLN A 128 -42.00 3.68 -18.80
N LEU A 129 -41.75 3.89 -17.51
CA LEU A 129 -42.73 4.55 -16.63
C LEU A 129 -42.96 6.01 -17.03
N SER A 130 -41.91 6.71 -17.48
CA SER A 130 -42.03 8.08 -17.95
C SER A 130 -42.89 8.17 -19.21
N GLU A 131 -42.70 7.26 -20.17
CA GLU A 131 -43.54 7.16 -21.37
C GLU A 131 -45.01 6.87 -21.02
N GLN A 132 -45.25 5.91 -20.10
CA GLN A 132 -46.61 5.60 -19.65
C GLN A 132 -47.30 6.78 -18.99
N ILE A 133 -46.58 7.56 -18.19
CA ILE A 133 -47.11 8.79 -17.58
C ILE A 133 -47.48 9.81 -18.66
N GLU A 134 -46.61 10.02 -19.65
CA GLU A 134 -46.85 10.96 -20.74
C GLU A 134 -48.10 10.59 -21.57
N ASP A 135 -48.27 9.30 -21.88
CA ASP A 135 -49.45 8.80 -22.61
C ASP A 135 -50.74 8.94 -21.80
N LEU A 136 -50.68 8.67 -20.49
CA LEU A 136 -51.81 8.90 -19.59
C LEU A 136 -52.17 10.39 -19.51
N GLU A 137 -51.19 11.28 -19.45
CA GLU A 137 -51.43 12.73 -19.49
C GLU A 137 -52.06 13.19 -20.80
N LYS A 138 -51.57 12.71 -21.95
CA LYS A 138 -52.13 13.00 -23.28
C LYS A 138 -53.57 12.51 -23.39
N SER A 139 -53.85 11.29 -22.94
CA SER A 139 -55.21 10.73 -22.97
C SER A 139 -56.18 11.49 -22.05
N ARG A 140 -55.72 11.91 -20.88
CA ARG A 140 -56.49 12.74 -19.94
C ARG A 140 -56.82 14.11 -20.54
N LYS A 141 -55.84 14.77 -21.17
CA LYS A 141 -56.05 16.06 -21.86
C LYS A 141 -57.06 15.91 -23.02
N LYS A 142 -56.95 14.87 -23.85
CA LYS A 142 -57.95 14.60 -24.90
C LYS A 142 -59.36 14.41 -24.37
N LYS A 143 -59.55 13.70 -23.24
CA LYS A 143 -60.87 13.55 -22.60
C LYS A 143 -61.44 14.85 -22.02
N LEU A 144 -60.59 15.76 -21.54
CA LEU A 144 -61.02 17.02 -20.92
C LEU A 144 -61.31 18.14 -21.93
N PHE A 145 -60.62 18.14 -23.07
CA PHE A 145 -60.69 19.22 -24.06
C PHE A 145 -61.26 18.79 -25.42
N GLY A 146 -61.65 17.52 -25.57
CA GLY A 146 -62.37 17.02 -26.74
C GLY A 146 -63.87 17.27 -26.65
N LYS A 147 -64.29 18.47 -27.03
CA LYS A 147 -65.64 18.77 -27.54
C LYS A 147 -65.50 19.36 -28.92
#